data_AF-A0A7U9T120-F1
#
_entry.id   AF-A0A7U9T120-F1
#
_cell.length_a   1.000
_cell.length_b   1.000
_cell.length_c   1.000
_cell.angle_alpha   90.00
_cell.angle_beta   90.00
_cell.angle_gamma   90.00
#
_symmetry.space_group_name_H-M   'P 1'
#
loop_
_entity.id
_entity.type
_entity.pdbx_description
1 polymer ?
#
loop_
_entity_poly.entity_id
_entity_poly.type
_entity_poly.pdbx_seq_one_letter_code
_entity_poly.pdbx_strand_id
1 'polypeptide(L)' 'MVLETDKSSLTEKENLMNITLDATQQKKLKKTLKCGIYKELHKRDILSDAQLNSLLEHNS' A
#
# COMPACT_ATOMS: atom_id res chain seq x y z
N MET A 1 -36.89 12.23 -6.59
CA MET A 1 -36.36 11.47 -5.46
C MET A 1 -34.99 12.03 -5.15
N VAL A 2 -34.93 12.98 -4.22
CA VAL A 2 -33.66 13.58 -3.76
C VAL A 2 -33.11 12.60 -2.75
N LEU A 3 -32.00 11.93 -3.08
CA LEU A 3 -31.26 11.18 -2.10
C LEU A 3 -30.38 12.19 -1.37
N GLU A 4 -30.89 12.68 -0.25
CA GLU A 4 -30.08 13.37 0.74
C GLU A 4 -29.10 12.34 1.30
N THR A 5 -27.84 12.45 0.90
CA THR A 5 -26.76 11.67 1.50
C THR A 5 -26.52 12.24 2.89
N ASP A 6 -27.12 11.56 3.86
CA ASP A 6 -26.91 11.77 5.27
C ASP A 6 -25.42 11.83 5.62
N LYS A 7 -25.10 12.98 6.19
CA LYS A 7 -23.94 13.32 6.98
C LYS A 7 -23.53 12.17 7.91
N SER A 8 -22.36 11.58 7.65
CA SER A 8 -21.50 11.12 8.73
C SER A 8 -20.11 11.63 8.47
N SER A 9 -19.87 12.88 8.87
CA SER A 9 -18.54 13.35 9.15
C SER A 9 -17.99 12.48 10.29
N LEU A 10 -17.28 11.40 9.95
CA LEU A 10 -16.41 10.70 10.88
C LEU A 10 -15.27 11.66 11.23
N THR A 11 -15.56 12.60 12.12
CA THR A 11 -14.56 13.30 12.93
C THR A 11 -14.08 12.35 14.00
N GLU A 12 -13.44 11.26 13.58
CA GLU A 12 -12.48 10.58 14.43
C GLU A 12 -11.17 11.31 14.19
N LYS A 13 -10.90 12.27 15.07
CA LYS A 13 -9.55 12.81 15.26
C LYS A 13 -8.74 11.66 15.86
N GLU A 14 -8.49 10.64 15.05
CA GLU A 14 -7.66 9.50 15.39
C GLU A 14 -6.37 10.08 15.96
N ASN A 15 -5.91 9.53 17.09
CA ASN A 15 -4.64 9.88 17.68
C ASN A 15 -3.55 9.67 16.63
N LEU A 16 -3.23 10.72 15.88
CA LEU A 16 -2.20 10.75 14.86
C LEU A 16 -0.86 10.58 15.59
N MET A 17 -0.50 9.31 15.80
CA MET A 17 0.83 8.95 16.25
C MET A 17 1.77 9.22 15.09
N ASN A 18 2.46 10.35 15.16
CA ASN A 18 3.54 10.66 14.23
C ASN A 18 4.71 9.72 14.52
N ILE A 19 4.74 8.58 13.82
CA ILE A 19 5.85 7.62 13.89
C ILE A 19 6.95 8.13 12.98
N THR A 20 8.03 8.61 13.58
CA THR A 20 9.25 8.96 12.84
C THR A 20 10.05 7.68 12.58
N LEU A 21 10.20 7.34 11.30
CA LEU A 21 11.05 6.25 10.87
C LEU A 21 12.41 6.79 10.44
N ASP A 22 13.49 6.11 10.83
CA ASP A 22 14.80 6.42 10.26
C ASP A 22 14.89 6.01 8.77
N ALA A 23 15.91 6.49 8.07
CA ALA A 23 16.07 6.24 6.62
C ALA A 23 16.13 4.73 6.27
N THR A 24 16.70 3.90 7.16
CA THR A 24 16.80 2.45 6.96
C THR A 24 15.43 1.80 7.11
N GLN A 25 14.67 2.18 8.14
CA GLN A 25 13.31 1.73 8.37
C GLN A 25 12.37 2.14 7.23
N GLN A 26 12.46 3.38 6.76
CA GLN A 26 11.70 3.86 5.60
C GLN A 26 12.02 3.06 4.34
N LYS A 27 13.31 2.82 4.06
CA LYS A 27 13.74 2.03 2.90
C LYS A 27 13.21 0.60 2.98
N LYS A 28 13.31 -0.03 4.16
CA LYS A 28 12.80 -1.39 4.40
C LYS A 28 11.29 -1.45 4.22
N LEU A 29 10.54 -0.53 4.83
CA LEU A 29 9.09 -0.45 4.71
C LEU A 29 8.66 -0.27 3.25
N LYS A 30 9.29 0.66 2.53
CA LYS A 30 9.01 0.91 1.10
C LYS A 30 9.23 -0.36 0.26
N LYS A 31 10.32 -1.08 0.52
CA LYS A 31 10.61 -2.35 -0.16
C LYS A 31 9.55 -3.41 0.15
N THR A 32 9.19 -3.59 1.43
CA THR A 32 8.15 -4.54 1.84
C THR A 32 6.81 -4.24 1.17
N LEU A 33 6.39 -2.97 1.15
CA LEU A 33 5.14 -2.54 0.52
C LEU A 33 5.15 -2.82 -0.99
N LYS A 34 6.21 -2.45 -1.69
CA LYS A 34 6.35 -2.73 -3.13
C LYS A 34 6.22 -4.22 -3.44
N CYS A 35 6.97 -5.08 -2.74
CA CYS A 35 6.91 -6.52 -2.95
C CYS A 35 5.52 -7.09 -2.67
N GLY A 36 4.82 -6.56 -1.65
CA GLY A 36 3.42 -6.92 -1.37
C GLY A 36 2.48 -6.57 -2.53
N ILE A 37 2.60 -5.36 -3.06
CA ILE A 37 1.82 -4.89 -4.22
C ILE A 37 2.07 -5.77 -5.44
N TYR A 38 3.33 -6.07 -5.77
CA TYR A 38 3.65 -6.91 -6.93
C TYR A 38 3.03 -8.31 -6.83
N LYS A 39 3.09 -8.91 -5.64
CA LYS A 39 2.46 -10.22 -5.38
C LYS A 39 0.94 -10.16 -5.51
N GLU A 40 0.31 -9.08 -5.06
CA GLU A 40 -1.14 -8.90 -5.17
C GLU A 40 -1.58 -8.68 -6.63
N LEU A 41 -0.81 -7.93 -7.41
CA LEU A 41 -1.06 -7.75 -8.84
C LEU A 41 -0.92 -9.07 -9.61
N HIS A 42 0.09 -9.87 -9.26
CA HIS A 42 0.26 -11.22 -9.82
C HIS A 42 -0.93 -12.13 -9.48
N LYS A 43 -1.39 -12.15 -8.22
CA LYS A 43 -2.59 -12.91 -7.81
C LYS A 43 -3.87 -12.54 -8.55
N ARG A 44 -3.93 -11.31 -9.08
CA ARG A 44 -5.06 -10.79 -9.87
C ARG A 44 -4.86 -10.98 -11.37
N ASP A 45 -3.87 -11.77 -11.78
CA ASP A 45 -3.50 -12.03 -13.16
C ASP A 45 -3.11 -10.76 -13.96
N ILE A 46 -2.71 -9.69 -13.26
CA ILE A 46 -2.25 -8.43 -13.88
C ILE A 46 -0.78 -8.54 -14.28
N LEU A 47 0.01 -9.29 -13.50
CA LEU A 47 1.41 -9.56 -13.79
C LEU A 47 1.61 -11.05 -14.08
N SER A 48 2.41 -11.37 -15.09
CA SER A 48 2.92 -12.73 -15.28
C SER A 48 4.02 -13.07 -14.27
N ASP A 49 4.34 -14.36 -14.14
CA ASP A 49 5.45 -14.84 -13.31
C ASP A 49 6.77 -14.14 -13.66
N ALA A 50 7.06 -13.99 -14.96
CA ALA A 50 8.28 -13.33 -15.42
C ALA A 50 8.33 -11.85 -15.01
N GLN A 51 7.20 -11.15 -15.09
CA GLN A 51 7.12 -9.74 -14.67
C GLN A 51 7.25 -9.60 -13.15
N LEU A 52 6.61 -10.48 -12.37
CA LEU A 52 6.76 -10.50 -10.92
C LEU A 52 8.22 -10.74 -10.53
N ASN A 53 8.87 -11.76 -11.09
CA ASN A 53 10.25 -12.12 -10.78
C ASN A 53 11.22 -10.97 -11.10
N SER A 54 11.07 -10.35 -12.26
CA SER A 54 11.87 -9.17 -12.63
C SER A 54 11.69 -8.01 -11.64
N LEU A 55 10.46 -7.71 -11.20
CA LEU A 55 10.20 -6.65 -10.22
C LEU A 55 10.79 -6.96 -8.84
N LEU A 56 10.76 -8.24 -8.42
CA LEU A 56 11.34 -8.67 -7.16
C LEU A 56 12.87 -8.60 -7.20
N GLU A 57 13.52 -8.99 -8.29
CA GLU A 57 14.98 -8.88 -8.47
C GLU A 57 15.46 -7.43 -8.43
N HIS A 58 14.78 -6.52 -9.13
CA HIS A 58 15.12 -5.08 -9.13
C HIS A 58 14.88 -4.39 -7.78
N ASN A 59 14.07 -4.97 -6.90
CA ASN A 59 13.80 -4.44 -5.56
C ASN A 59 14.41 -5.33 -4.45
N SER A 60 15.29 -6.28 -4.79
CA SER A 60 16.01 -7.17 -3.85
C SER A 60 17.14 -6.50 -3.10
#